data_AF-A0A2E8M995-F1
#
_entry.id   AF-A0A2E8M995-F1
#
_cell.length_a   1.000
_cell.length_b   1.000
_cell.length_c   1.000
_cell.angle_alpha   90.00
_cell.angle_beta   90.00
_cell.angle_gamma   90.00
#
_symmetry.space_group_name_H-M   'P 1'
#
loop_
_entity.id
_entity.type
_entity.pdbx_description
1 polymer ?
#
loop_
_entity_poly.entity_id
_entity_poly.type
_entity_poly.pdbx_seq_one_letter_code
_entity_poly.pdbx_strand_id
1 'polypeptide(L)'
;MLSYIVSLIGLLLLSCIVQQFLPPIAPWYGARVLVLPLVVLCGSATVSTAGMLVLAFLGGFLWDSQHIIQHPTLNPAVFAPPSDSLKFGYSIILYAFMGFLMQGIRPMFQEGKWYLSAGLTGVAIFLYLFAEHLLRSFVRGSLGFDNGIINQIGMTSLFTMLASPVVFWMLYRIADLCGQEISD
;
A
#
# COMPACT_ATOMS: atom_id res chain seq x y z
N MET A 1 0.10 15.72 17.27
CA MET A 1 0.49 14.29 17.32
C MET A 1 -0.72 13.34 17.37
N LEU A 2 -1.48 13.22 18.47
CA LEU A 2 -2.59 12.25 18.55
C LEU A 2 -3.72 12.52 17.53
N SER A 3 -4.16 13.78 17.40
CA SER A 3 -5.19 14.17 16.43
C SER A 3 -4.78 13.90 14.98
N TYR A 4 -3.48 14.03 14.67
CA TYR A 4 -2.93 13.73 13.35
C TYR A 4 -2.97 12.23 13.06
N ILE A 5 -2.56 11.39 14.03
CA ILE A 5 -2.66 9.92 13.91
C ILE A 5 -4.11 9.48 13.73
N VAL A 6 -5.06 10.05 14.49
CA VAL A 6 -6.49 9.76 14.34
C VAL A 6 -6.98 10.15 12.94
N SER A 7 -6.55 11.31 12.41
CA SER A 7 -6.90 11.73 11.06
C SER A 7 -6.31 10.80 9.99
N LEU A 8 -5.06 10.34 10.16
CA LEU A 8 -4.43 9.35 9.28
C LEU A 8 -5.17 8.01 9.28
N ILE A 9 -5.61 7.54 10.45
CA ILE A 9 -6.43 6.33 10.55
C ILE A 9 -7.77 6.54 9.82
N GLY A 10 -8.40 7.71 9.96
CA GLY A 10 -9.59 8.07 9.20
C GLY A 10 -9.35 8.05 7.68
N LEU A 11 -8.23 8.61 7.23
CA LEU A 11 -7.83 8.60 5.81
C LEU A 11 -7.55 7.19 5.30
N LEU A 12 -6.93 6.33 6.12
CA LEU A 12 -6.69 4.92 5.81
C LEU A 12 -8.01 4.16 5.61
N LEU A 13 -8.99 4.36 6.50
CA LEU A 13 -10.32 3.76 6.38
C LEU A 13 -11.07 4.29 5.16
N LEU A 14 -11.02 5.59 4.91
CA LEU A 14 -11.60 6.19 3.70
C LEU A 14 -10.97 5.59 2.43
N SER A 15 -9.65 5.40 2.43
CA SER A 15 -8.93 4.79 1.31
C SER A 15 -9.36 3.37 1.04
N CYS A 16 -9.61 2.59 2.09
CA CYS A 16 -10.17 1.24 1.99
C CYS A 16 -11.53 1.26 1.25
N ILE A 17 -12.41 2.20 1.59
CA ILE A 17 -13.72 2.37 0.94
C ILE A 17 -13.53 2.78 -0.52
N VAL A 18 -12.76 3.83 -0.80
CA VAL A 18 -12.49 4.32 -2.16
C VAL A 18 -11.89 3.21 -3.04
N GLN A 19 -11.02 2.38 -2.47
CA GLN A 19 -10.39 1.28 -3.19
C GLN A 19 -11.38 0.19 -3.63
N GLN A 20 -12.52 0.03 -2.95
CA GLN A 20 -13.57 -0.90 -3.39
C GLN A 20 -14.28 -0.42 -4.66
N PHE A 21 -14.30 0.90 -4.90
CA PHE A 21 -14.97 1.50 -6.06
C PHE A 21 -14.03 1.70 -7.27
N LEU A 22 -12.74 1.39 -7.14
CA LEU A 22 -11.77 1.55 -8.23
C LEU A 22 -11.72 0.27 -9.09
N PRO A 23 -12.31 0.26 -10.29
CA PRO A 23 -12.25 -0.91 -11.16
C PRO A 23 -10.83 -1.11 -11.71
N PRO A 24 -10.44 -2.36 -12.02
CA PRO A 24 -9.24 -2.62 -12.80
C PRO A 24 -9.32 -1.96 -14.18
N ILE A 25 -8.21 -1.37 -14.60
CA ILE A 25 -8.10 -0.74 -15.91
C ILE A 25 -7.79 -1.86 -16.92
N ALA A 26 -8.85 -2.39 -17.54
CA ALA A 26 -8.78 -3.50 -18.50
C ALA A 26 -7.73 -3.34 -19.62
N PRO A 27 -7.56 -2.16 -20.28
CA PRO A 27 -6.57 -2.02 -21.36
C PRO A 27 -5.11 -2.10 -20.91
N TRP A 28 -4.82 -2.06 -19.61
CA TRP A 28 -3.44 -2.05 -19.07
C TRP A 28 -3.18 -3.25 -18.18
N TYR A 29 -3.38 -4.47 -18.71
CA TYR A 29 -3.13 -5.73 -18.00
C TYR A 29 -3.91 -5.85 -16.68
N GLY A 30 -5.05 -5.14 -16.55
CA GLY A 30 -5.82 -5.10 -15.31
C GLY A 30 -5.12 -4.35 -14.17
N ALA A 31 -4.26 -3.38 -14.49
CA ALA A 31 -3.60 -2.53 -13.51
C ALA A 31 -4.63 -1.79 -12.64
N ARG A 32 -4.28 -1.58 -11.37
CA ARG A 32 -5.13 -0.91 -10.39
C ARG A 32 -4.35 0.22 -9.71
N VAL A 33 -5.06 1.27 -9.31
CA VAL A 33 -4.48 2.29 -8.43
C VAL A 33 -4.66 1.80 -7.00
N LEU A 34 -3.54 1.64 -6.30
CA LEU A 34 -3.53 1.09 -4.95
C LEU A 34 -3.57 2.19 -3.90
N VAL A 35 -4.77 2.69 -3.58
CA VAL A 35 -4.95 3.84 -2.67
C VAL A 35 -4.56 3.52 -1.23
N LEU A 36 -4.93 2.33 -0.72
CA LEU A 36 -4.60 1.92 0.65
C LEU A 36 -3.08 1.81 0.87
N PRO A 37 -2.29 1.07 0.05
CA PRO A 37 -0.84 1.05 0.19
C PRO A 37 -0.22 2.45 0.08
N LEU A 38 -0.75 3.27 -0.82
CA LEU A 38 -0.26 4.62 -1.06
C LEU A 38 -0.44 5.49 0.19
N VAL A 39 -1.61 5.48 0.84
CA VAL A 39 -1.82 6.22 2.10
C VAL A 39 -0.94 5.71 3.23
N VAL A 40 -0.71 4.40 3.34
CA VAL A 40 0.21 3.83 4.35
C VAL A 40 1.64 4.31 4.12
N LEU A 41 2.11 4.31 2.87
CA LEU A 41 3.49 4.70 2.52
C LEU A 41 3.72 6.21 2.58
N CYS A 42 2.76 7.02 2.15
CA CYS A 42 2.86 8.46 2.29
C CYS A 42 2.72 8.88 3.77
N GLY A 43 1.83 8.23 4.52
CA GLY A 43 1.68 8.45 5.96
C GLY A 43 2.89 8.01 6.77
N SER A 44 3.58 6.93 6.39
CA SER A 44 4.79 6.48 7.08
C SER A 44 5.95 7.46 6.97
N ALA A 45 6.03 8.23 5.88
CA ALA A 45 7.04 9.26 5.69
C ALA A 45 6.83 10.49 6.60
N THR A 46 5.60 10.75 7.06
CA THR A 46 5.28 11.95 7.86
C THR A 46 5.31 11.70 9.36
N VAL A 47 5.14 10.45 9.81
CA VAL A 47 5.09 10.08 11.24
C VAL A 47 6.42 9.56 11.78
N SER A 48 6.52 9.44 13.11
CA SER A 48 7.65 8.77 13.78
C SER A 48 7.63 7.25 13.56
N THR A 49 8.74 6.57 13.87
CA THR A 49 8.88 5.13 13.68
C THR A 49 7.80 4.30 14.35
N ALA A 50 7.40 4.67 15.57
CA ALA A 50 6.28 4.04 16.26
C ALA A 50 4.94 4.23 15.51
N GLY A 51 4.68 5.43 15.01
CA GLY A 51 3.46 5.73 14.24
C GLY A 51 3.38 4.96 12.93
N MET A 52 4.52 4.79 12.24
CA MET A 52 4.57 3.95 11.04
C MET A 52 4.23 2.50 11.36
N LEU A 53 4.78 1.92 12.43
CA LEU A 53 4.49 0.52 12.77
C LEU A 53 3.00 0.30 13.02
N VAL A 54 2.33 1.26 13.66
CA VAL A 54 0.87 1.24 13.84
C VAL A 54 0.15 1.30 12.49
N LEU A 55 0.58 2.18 11.58
CA LEU A 55 0.01 2.26 10.22
C LEU A 55 0.26 1.01 9.40
N ALA A 56 1.43 0.40 9.50
CA ALA A 56 1.77 -0.85 8.81
C ALA A 56 0.95 -2.02 9.34
N PHE A 57 0.73 -2.08 10.67
CA PHE A 57 -0.15 -3.06 11.29
C PHE A 57 -1.59 -2.90 10.81
N LEU A 58 -2.16 -1.69 10.92
CA LEU A 58 -3.54 -1.43 10.49
C LEU A 58 -3.71 -1.62 8.98
N GLY A 59 -2.80 -1.08 8.18
CA GLY A 59 -2.81 -1.18 6.72
C GLY A 59 -2.67 -2.62 6.24
N GLY A 60 -1.76 -3.40 6.84
CA GLY A 60 -1.62 -4.83 6.54
C GLY A 60 -2.84 -5.64 6.94
N PHE A 61 -3.41 -5.37 8.12
CA PHE A 61 -4.64 -6.01 8.58
C PHE A 61 -5.82 -5.72 7.64
N LEU A 62 -6.00 -4.45 7.25
CA LEU A 62 -7.04 -4.01 6.31
C LEU A 62 -6.82 -4.65 4.93
N TRP A 63 -5.60 -4.62 4.40
CA TRP A 63 -5.26 -5.22 3.12
C TRP A 63 -5.58 -6.71 3.07
N ASP A 64 -5.14 -7.47 4.07
CA ASP A 64 -5.40 -8.91 4.14
C ASP A 64 -6.90 -9.21 4.30
N SER A 65 -7.62 -8.40 5.09
CA SER A 65 -9.07 -8.55 5.24
C SER A 65 -9.82 -8.33 3.91
N GLN A 66 -9.41 -7.34 3.11
CA GLN A 66 -10.02 -7.07 1.81
C GLN A 66 -9.80 -8.23 0.83
N HIS A 67 -8.62 -8.86 0.85
CA HIS A 67 -8.33 -10.01 -0.01
C HIS A 67 -9.16 -11.23 0.37
N ILE A 68 -9.41 -11.46 1.66
CA ILE A 68 -10.30 -12.55 2.12
C ILE A 68 -11.75 -12.31 1.66
N ILE A 69 -12.26 -11.09 1.76
CA ILE A 69 -13.64 -10.74 1.41
C ILE A 69 -13.91 -10.87 -0.10
N GLN A 70 -12.91 -10.62 -0.94
CA GLN A 70 -13.05 -10.66 -2.40
C GLN A 70 -13.12 -12.08 -2.99
N HIS A 71 -12.92 -13.13 -2.18
CA HIS A 71 -13.15 -14.52 -2.60
C HIS A 71 -14.62 -14.90 -2.37
N PRO A 72 -15.46 -15.04 -3.42
CA PRO A 72 -16.85 -15.43 -3.25
C PRO A 72 -16.91 -16.88 -2.79
N THR A 73 -17.26 -17.07 -1.52
CA THR A 73 -17.50 -18.38 -0.88
C THR A 73 -18.87 -18.94 -1.28
N LEU A 74 -19.11 -19.10 -2.58
CA LEU A 74 -20.30 -19.77 -3.10
C LEU A 74 -19.96 -21.18 -3.60
N ASN A 75 -19.75 -22.11 -2.66
CA ASN A 75 -20.13 -23.54 -2.70
C ASN A 75 -19.24 -24.40 -1.78
N PRO A 76 -19.77 -24.97 -0.69
CA PRO A 76 -18.98 -25.68 0.31
C PRO A 76 -18.66 -27.15 0.01
N ALA A 77 -19.12 -27.71 -1.11
CA ALA A 77 -18.89 -29.12 -1.47
C ALA A 77 -17.60 -29.36 -2.28
N VAL A 78 -16.88 -28.31 -2.66
CA VAL A 78 -15.61 -28.36 -3.43
C VAL A 78 -14.46 -27.76 -2.61
N PHE A 79 -14.55 -27.82 -1.27
CA PHE A 79 -13.54 -27.30 -0.36
C PHE A 79 -12.31 -28.23 -0.27
N ALA A 80 -11.52 -28.28 -1.33
CA ALA A 80 -10.09 -28.18 -1.10
C ALA A 80 -9.83 -26.71 -0.72
N PRO A 81 -9.10 -26.41 0.37
CA PRO A 81 -8.65 -25.05 0.59
C PRO A 81 -7.87 -24.64 -0.68
N PRO A 82 -8.13 -23.46 -1.28
CA PRO A 82 -7.25 -23.01 -2.34
C PRO A 82 -5.86 -22.87 -1.72
N SER A 83 -4.96 -23.80 -2.04
CA SER A 83 -3.58 -23.84 -1.57
C SER A 83 -2.76 -22.63 -2.01
N ASP A 84 -3.37 -21.72 -2.78
CA ASP A 84 -2.82 -20.48 -3.33
C ASP A 84 -3.02 -19.25 -2.43
N SER A 85 -3.79 -19.34 -1.34
CA SER A 85 -4.01 -18.19 -0.45
C SER A 85 -2.86 -18.04 0.54
N LEU A 86 -2.12 -16.94 0.40
CA LEU A 86 -1.14 -16.50 1.39
C LEU A 86 -1.80 -16.32 2.77
N LYS A 87 -1.13 -16.77 3.83
CA LYS A 87 -1.67 -16.73 5.19
C LYS A 87 -1.86 -15.29 5.66
N PHE A 88 -3.00 -15.00 6.29
CA PHE A 88 -3.27 -13.72 6.94
C PHE A 88 -2.07 -13.25 7.81
N GLY A 89 -1.66 -11.99 7.65
CA GLY A 89 -0.61 -11.33 8.41
C GLY A 89 0.70 -11.09 7.64
N TYR A 90 0.90 -11.69 6.46
CA TYR A 90 2.12 -11.45 5.67
C TYR A 90 2.25 -9.97 5.25
N SER A 91 1.13 -9.33 4.94
CA SER A 91 1.11 -7.95 4.45
C SER A 91 1.58 -6.97 5.50
N ILE A 92 1.36 -7.26 6.79
CA ILE A 92 1.86 -6.44 7.90
C ILE A 92 3.39 -6.33 7.85
N ILE A 93 4.07 -7.45 7.62
CA ILE A 93 5.54 -7.49 7.55
C ILE A 93 6.03 -6.75 6.30
N LEU A 94 5.37 -6.96 5.15
CA LEU A 94 5.71 -6.26 3.92
C LEU A 94 5.52 -4.73 4.05
N TYR A 95 4.41 -4.28 4.64
CA TYR A 95 4.19 -2.86 4.89
C TYR A 95 5.18 -2.27 5.88
N ALA A 96 5.56 -3.01 6.92
CA ALA A 96 6.58 -2.56 7.85
C ALA A 96 7.91 -2.36 7.13
N PHE A 97 8.32 -3.32 6.29
CA PHE A 97 9.55 -3.22 5.50
C PHE A 97 9.53 -2.03 4.54
N MET A 98 8.43 -1.82 3.79
CA MET A 98 8.31 -0.67 2.89
C MET A 98 8.18 0.66 3.64
N GLY A 99 7.56 0.66 4.81
CA GLY A 99 7.51 1.83 5.69
C GLY A 99 8.88 2.23 6.20
N PHE A 100 9.73 1.25 6.57
CA PHE A 100 11.12 1.54 6.94
C PHE A 100 11.92 2.13 5.78
N LEU A 101 11.69 1.62 4.56
CA LEU A 101 12.27 2.17 3.35
C LEU A 101 11.85 3.64 3.14
N MET A 102 10.57 3.96 3.38
CA MET A 102 10.06 5.35 3.35
C MET A 102 10.69 6.24 4.42
N GLN A 103 10.91 5.73 5.64
CA GLN A 103 11.54 6.50 6.72
C GLN A 103 12.98 6.90 6.41
N GLY A 104 13.71 6.08 5.66
CA GLY A 104 15.09 6.39 5.26
C GLY A 104 15.19 7.69 4.43
N ILE A 105 14.10 8.14 3.81
CA ILE A 105 14.07 9.31 2.91
C ILE A 105 13.28 10.49 3.51
N ARG A 106 12.79 10.33 4.76
CA ARG A 106 12.17 11.42 5.53
C ARG A 106 12.98 12.73 5.53
N PRO A 107 14.31 12.75 5.74
CA PRO A 107 15.07 14.00 5.69
C PRO A 107 15.04 14.67 4.29
N MET A 108 14.98 13.90 3.20
CA MET A 108 14.87 14.48 1.85
C MET A 108 13.49 15.05 1.54
N PHE A 109 12.44 14.59 2.24
CA PHE A 109 11.11 15.16 2.13
C PHE A 109 11.04 16.56 2.74
N GLN A 110 11.78 16.81 3.82
CA GLN A 110 11.91 18.12 4.45
C GLN A 110 12.64 19.13 3.54
N GLU A 111 13.51 18.66 2.65
CA GLU A 111 14.21 19.51 1.67
C GLU A 111 13.33 19.96 0.47
N GLY A 112 12.04 19.61 0.44
CA GLY A 112 11.10 20.08 -0.61
C GLY A 112 11.25 19.38 -1.98
N LYS A 113 12.02 18.30 -2.07
CA LYS A 113 12.18 17.50 -3.31
C LYS A 113 11.05 16.47 -3.47
N TRP A 114 9.82 16.94 -3.58
CA TRP A 114 8.59 16.16 -3.78
C TRP A 114 8.68 15.06 -4.87
N TYR A 115 9.41 15.30 -5.96
CA TYR A 115 9.62 14.31 -7.03
C TYR A 115 10.36 13.03 -6.58
N LEU A 116 11.32 13.16 -5.65
CA LEU A 116 12.06 12.01 -5.13
C LEU A 116 11.20 11.12 -4.25
N SER A 117 10.33 11.73 -3.44
CA SER A 117 9.38 10.99 -2.61
C SER A 117 8.35 10.25 -3.45
N ALA A 118 7.81 10.89 -4.50
CA ALA A 118 6.94 10.23 -5.47
C ALA A 118 7.65 9.03 -6.13
N GLY A 119 8.88 9.20 -6.60
CA GLY A 119 9.69 8.11 -7.17
C GLY A 119 9.86 6.94 -6.19
N LEU A 120 10.20 7.23 -4.93
CA LEU A 120 10.35 6.19 -3.92
C LEU A 120 9.05 5.44 -3.65
N THR A 121 7.90 6.14 -3.64
CA THR A 121 6.60 5.48 -3.42
C THR A 121 6.33 4.45 -4.52
N GLY A 122 6.63 4.79 -5.78
CA GLY A 122 6.57 3.86 -6.89
C GLY A 122 7.46 2.64 -6.69
N VAL A 123 8.73 2.86 -6.31
CA VAL A 123 9.70 1.78 -6.04
C VAL A 123 9.23 0.89 -4.89
N ALA A 124 8.72 1.46 -3.80
CA ALA A 124 8.22 0.72 -2.65
C ALA A 124 6.99 -0.12 -3.01
N ILE A 125 6.06 0.41 -3.80
CA ILE A 125 4.87 -0.32 -4.27
C ILE A 125 5.27 -1.44 -5.23
N PHE A 126 6.20 -1.18 -6.15
CA PHE A 126 6.74 -2.21 -7.03
C PHE A 126 7.37 -3.34 -6.22
N LEU A 127 8.22 -3.01 -5.25
CA LEU A 127 8.90 -3.99 -4.40
C LEU A 127 7.90 -4.77 -3.53
N TYR A 128 6.87 -4.11 -3.01
CA TYR A 128 5.77 -4.74 -2.27
C TYR A 128 5.07 -5.81 -3.12
N LEU A 129 4.58 -5.42 -4.31
CA LEU A 129 3.85 -6.32 -5.20
C LEU A 129 4.73 -7.44 -5.74
N PHE A 130 6.00 -7.15 -6.01
CA PHE A 130 6.97 -8.14 -6.44
C PHE A 130 7.26 -9.16 -5.34
N ALA A 131 7.50 -8.70 -4.11
CA ALA A 131 7.71 -9.58 -2.96
C ALA A 131 6.47 -10.43 -2.66
N GLU A 132 5.28 -9.84 -2.74
CA GLU A 132 4.01 -10.54 -2.60
C GLU A 132 3.83 -11.61 -3.68
N HIS A 133 4.17 -11.29 -4.93
CA HIS A 133 4.12 -12.25 -6.05
C HIS A 133 5.12 -13.39 -5.87
N LEU A 134 6.34 -13.10 -5.40
CA LEU A 134 7.32 -14.14 -5.07
C LEU A 134 6.81 -15.04 -3.94
N LEU A 135 6.29 -14.47 -2.86
CA LEU A 135 5.81 -15.24 -1.71
C LEU A 135 4.64 -16.16 -2.12
N ARG A 136 3.71 -15.68 -2.96
CA ARG A 136 2.66 -16.50 -3.58
C ARG A 136 3.24 -17.63 -4.44
N SER A 137 4.21 -17.31 -5.28
CA SER A 137 4.84 -18.30 -6.17
C SER A 137 5.60 -19.38 -5.39
N PHE A 138 6.24 -19.01 -4.28
CA PHE A 138 6.90 -19.94 -3.36
C PHE A 138 5.89 -20.86 -2.66
N VAL A 139 4.78 -20.32 -2.13
CA VAL A 139 3.74 -21.12 -1.48
C VAL A 139 3.08 -22.08 -2.47
N ARG A 140 2.88 -21.65 -3.72
CA ARG A 140 2.33 -22.48 -4.81
C ARG A 140 3.29 -23.57 -5.30
N GLY A 141 4.57 -23.52 -4.92
CA GLY A 141 5.59 -24.47 -5.39
C GLY A 141 5.89 -24.39 -6.90
N SER A 142 5.46 -23.32 -7.58
CA SER A 142 5.69 -23.10 -9.02
C SER A 142 6.15 -21.67 -9.29
N LEU A 143 7.44 -21.53 -9.61
CA LEU A 143 8.07 -20.27 -10.02
C LEU A 143 7.76 -19.99 -11.49
N GLY A 144 6.49 -19.71 -11.78
CA GLY A 144 6.05 -19.25 -13.09
C GLY A 144 6.16 -17.73 -13.18
N PHE A 145 7.16 -17.24 -13.90
CA PHE A 145 7.26 -15.82 -14.25
C PHE A 145 6.41 -15.57 -15.50
N ASP A 146 5.14 -15.21 -15.29
CA ASP A 146 4.30 -14.75 -16.39
C ASP A 146 4.60 -13.27 -16.68
N ASN A 147 4.95 -12.99 -17.94
CA ASN A 147 5.22 -11.64 -18.41
C ASN A 147 4.00 -10.72 -18.24
N GLY A 148 2.78 -11.28 -18.30
CA GLY A 148 1.55 -10.54 -18.04
C GLY A 148 1.47 -9.97 -16.62
N ILE A 149 1.80 -10.80 -15.61
CA ILE A 149 1.77 -10.40 -14.19
C ILE A 149 2.87 -9.38 -13.89
N ILE A 150 4.08 -9.58 -14.41
CA ILE A 150 5.19 -8.62 -14.22
C ILE A 150 4.82 -7.26 -14.81
N ASN A 151 4.23 -7.24 -16.01
CA ASN A 151 3.80 -5.99 -16.62
C ASN A 151 2.64 -5.34 -15.87
N GLN A 152 1.70 -6.13 -15.33
CA GLN A 152 0.63 -5.63 -14.46
C GLN A 152 1.19 -4.97 -13.18
N ILE A 153 2.19 -5.59 -12.54
CA ILE A 153 2.86 -5.04 -11.36
C ILE A 153 3.55 -3.72 -11.71
N GLY A 154 4.29 -3.69 -12.83
CA GLY A 154 4.94 -2.49 -13.34
C GLY A 154 3.96 -1.34 -13.56
N MET A 155 2.90 -1.57 -14.35
CA MET A 155 1.88 -0.57 -14.65
C MET A 155 1.14 -0.09 -13.40
N THR A 156 0.78 -1.00 -12.49
CA THR A 156 0.12 -0.68 -11.21
C THR A 156 1.00 0.22 -10.35
N SER A 157 2.30 -0.08 -10.26
CA SER A 157 3.24 0.75 -9.50
C SER A 157 3.41 2.15 -10.11
N LEU A 158 3.45 2.25 -11.45
CA LEU A 158 3.52 3.53 -12.15
C LEU A 158 2.26 4.38 -11.95
N PHE A 159 1.07 3.81 -12.10
CA PHE A 159 -0.17 4.56 -11.86
C PHE A 159 -0.29 5.00 -10.40
N THR A 160 0.13 4.16 -9.47
CA THR A 160 0.09 4.49 -8.04
C THR A 160 1.14 5.55 -7.68
N MET A 161 2.32 5.53 -8.31
CA MET A 161 3.32 6.59 -8.23
C MET A 161 2.77 7.92 -8.76
N LEU A 162 2.10 7.93 -9.91
CA LEU A 162 1.49 9.14 -10.46
C LEU A 162 0.37 9.69 -9.58
N ALA A 163 -0.33 8.84 -8.83
CA ALA A 163 -1.33 9.25 -7.85
C ALA A 163 -0.72 9.79 -6.54
N SER A 164 0.56 9.51 -6.27
CA SER A 164 1.23 9.89 -5.01
C SER A 164 1.21 11.39 -4.69
N PRO A 165 1.40 12.33 -5.64
CA PRO A 165 1.40 13.77 -5.32
C PRO A 165 0.05 14.24 -4.78
N VAL A 166 -1.05 13.64 -5.24
CA VAL A 166 -2.42 13.98 -4.79
C VAL A 166 -2.59 13.62 -3.32
N VAL A 167 -2.07 12.47 -2.91
CA VAL A 167 -2.18 12.01 -1.51
C VAL A 167 -1.23 12.79 -0.62
N PHE A 168 -0.01 13.09 -1.07
CA PHE A 168 0.88 14.00 -0.34
C PHE A 168 0.22 15.36 -0.12
N TRP A 169 -0.43 15.92 -1.14
CA TRP A 169 -1.17 17.18 -1.02
C TRP A 169 -2.30 17.09 0.01
N MET A 170 -3.07 15.99 0.04
CA MET A 170 -4.08 15.76 1.09
C MET A 170 -3.45 15.66 2.48
N LEU A 171 -2.34 14.94 2.62
CA LEU A 171 -1.61 14.80 3.89
C LEU A 171 -1.11 16.15 4.42
N TYR A 172 -0.58 17.01 3.55
CA TYR A 172 -0.18 18.37 3.91
C TYR A 172 -1.37 19.21 4.37
N ARG A 173 -2.52 19.13 3.68
CA ARG A 173 -3.75 19.81 4.12
C ARG A 173 -4.21 19.33 5.49
N ILE A 174 -4.14 18.04 5.75
CA ILE A 174 -4.51 17.47 7.05
C ILE A 174 -3.52 17.90 8.13
N ALA A 175 -2.21 17.94 7.85
CA ALA A 175 -1.21 18.40 8.80
C ALA A 175 -1.41 19.88 9.18
N ASP A 176 -1.69 20.73 8.20
CA ASP A 176 -2.00 22.15 8.35
C ASP A 176 -3.26 22.37 9.22
N LEU A 177 -4.34 21.63 8.93
CA LEU A 177 -5.58 21.66 9.74
C LEU A 177 -5.39 21.14 11.17
N CYS A 178 -4.41 20.26 11.40
CA CYS A 178 -4.12 19.72 12.72
C CYS A 178 -3.14 20.58 13.53
N GLY A 179 -2.68 21.71 12.99
CA GLY A 179 -1.73 22.61 13.64
C GLY A 179 -0.37 21.95 13.91
N GLN A 180 0.02 20.95 13.12
CA GLN A 180 1.36 20.40 13.15
C GLN A 180 2.16 21.05 12.04
N GLU A 181 3.02 22.01 12.39
CA GLU A 181 4.11 22.40 11.50
C GLU A 181 4.98 21.17 11.26
N ILE A 182 5.03 20.70 10.01
CA ILE A 182 6.08 19.81 9.54
C ILE A 182 7.33 20.70 9.37
N SER A 183 7.85 21.21 10.49
CA SER A 183 9.03 22.08 10.54
C SER A 183 9.69 21.89 11.89
N ASP A 184 10.66 21.00 11.92
CA ASP A 184 12.06 21.43 12.06
C ASP A 184 12.82 20.90 10.84
#